data_AF-A0A1X7VFX8-F1
#
_entry.id   AF-A0A1X7VFX8-F1
#
_cell.length_a   1.000
_cell.length_b   1.000
_cell.length_c   1.000
_cell.angle_alpha   90.00
_cell.angle_beta   90.00
_cell.angle_gamma   90.00
#
_symmetry.space_group_name_H-M   'P 1'
#
loop_
_entity.id
_entity.type
_entity.pdbx_description
1 polymer ?
#
loop_
_entity_poly.entity_id
_entity_poly.type
_entity_poly.pdbx_seq_one_letter_code
_entity_poly.pdbx_strand_id
1 'polypeptide(L)' 'MKKLCLNLFEEDLAFRFSVHVSTISRLFHEMLDIFYVTRHLIKWPQREKLQSTMPATYRKFFSKFRVIIDCSKGKT' A
#
# COMPACT_ATOMS: atom_id res chain seq x y z
N MET A 1 8.10 17.67 -4.93
CA MET A 1 7.18 17.37 -3.81
C MET A 1 6.09 16.44 -4.34
N LYS A 2 6.25 15.12 -4.20
CA LYS A 2 5.20 14.16 -4.61
C LYS A 2 4.31 13.92 -3.41
N LYS A 3 3.13 14.54 -3.43
CA LYS A 3 2.07 14.33 -2.44
C LYS A 3 1.56 12.90 -2.61
N LEU A 4 1.93 12.01 -1.68
CA LEU A 4 1.13 10.82 -1.42
C LEU A 4 -0.23 11.32 -0.99
N CYS A 5 -1.28 10.79 -1.60
CA CYS A 5 -2.65 11.11 -1.22
C CYS A 5 -2.99 10.38 0.09
N LEU A 6 -2.39 10.82 1.19
CA LEU A 6 -2.63 10.32 2.54
C LEU A 6 -2.75 11.43 3.60
N ASN A 7 -2.90 12.72 3.23
CA ASN A 7 -3.70 13.60 4.11
C ASN A 7 -5.05 12.89 4.36
N LEU A 8 -5.82 13.05 5.43
CA LEU A 8 -6.79 12.09 6.00
C LEU A 8 -6.13 10.92 6.75
N PHE A 9 -5.33 10.05 6.14
CA PHE A 9 -4.78 8.90 6.88
C PHE A 9 -3.59 9.30 7.77
N GLU A 10 -2.60 10.03 7.25
CA GLU A 10 -1.46 10.52 8.03
C GLU A 10 -1.90 11.52 9.09
N GLU A 11 -2.88 12.39 8.82
CA GLU A 11 -3.45 13.29 9.84
C GLU A 11 -4.23 12.54 10.91
N ASP A 12 -5.08 11.58 10.54
CA ASP A 12 -5.82 10.76 11.51
C ASP A 12 -4.87 9.93 12.37
N LEU A 13 -3.88 9.28 11.76
CA LEU A 13 -2.86 8.54 12.50
C LEU A 13 -2.03 9.47 13.39
N ALA A 14 -1.61 10.63 12.88
CA ALA A 14 -0.88 11.63 13.66
C ALA A 14 -1.69 12.08 14.88
N PHE A 15 -2.99 12.34 14.70
CA PHE A 15 -3.91 12.67 15.78
C PHE A 15 -4.04 11.53 16.80
N ARG A 16 -4.35 10.31 16.33
CA ARG A 16 -4.58 9.13 17.18
C ARG A 16 -3.34 8.70 17.97
N PHE A 17 -2.16 8.85 17.37
CA PHE A 17 -0.89 8.52 18.01
C PHE A 17 -0.22 9.73 18.67
N SER A 18 -0.82 10.92 18.61
CA SER A 18 -0.28 12.17 19.15
C SER A 18 1.16 12.45 18.68
N VAL A 19 1.42 12.24 17.39
CA VAL A 19 2.70 12.50 16.74
C VAL A 19 2.53 13.47 15.59
N HIS A 20 3.64 14.03 15.08
CA HIS A 20 3.58 14.90 13.92
C HIS A 20 3.30 14.09 12.64
N VAL A 21 2.54 14.65 11.69
CA VAL A 21 2.23 14.02 10.37
C VAL A 21 3.49 13.57 9.65
N SER A 22 4.56 14.36 9.73
CA SER A 22 5.87 14.01 9.15
C SER A 22 6.47 12.72 9.74
N THR A 23 6.16 12.39 10.99
CA THR A 23 6.58 11.14 11.63
C THR A 23 5.86 9.95 11.01
N ILE A 24 4.55 10.07 10.80
CA ILE A 24 3.77 9.02 10.13
C ILE A 24 4.27 8.82 8.70
N SER A 25 4.49 9.91 7.97
CA SER A 25 4.99 9.84 6.59
C SER A 25 6.36 9.15 6.54
N ARG A 26 7.29 9.49 7.44
CA ARG A 26 8.61 8.83 7.50
C ARG A 26 8.48 7.34 7.80
N LEU A 27 7.70 6.97 8.81
CA LEU A 27 7.46 5.56 9.16
C LEU A 27 6.85 4.78 8.00
N PHE A 28 5.93 5.38 7.25
CA PHE A 28 5.35 4.75 6.07
C PHE A 28 6.41 4.42 5.00
N HIS A 29 7.32 5.36 4.71
CA HIS A 29 8.41 5.13 3.75
C HIS A 29 9.40 4.07 4.26
N GLU A 30 9.79 4.12 5.53
CA GLU A 30 10.64 3.10 6.15
C GLU A 30 10.00 1.70 6.06
N MET A 31 8.69 1.59 6.28
CA MET A 31 7.96 0.34 6.10
C MET A 31 8.00 -0.15 4.65
N LEU A 32 7.86 0.73 3.66
CA LEU A 32 7.97 0.35 2.24
C LEU A 32 9.36 -0.20 1.90
N ASP A 33 10.42 0.40 2.43
CA ASP A 33 11.79 -0.08 2.25
C ASP A 33 11.98 -1.46 2.89
N ILE A 34 11.45 -1.66 4.11
CA ILE A 34 11.46 -2.95 4.79
C ILE A 34 10.72 -4.00 3.95
N PHE A 35 9.51 -3.69 3.45
CA PHE A 35 8.75 -4.60 2.59
C PHE A 35 9.52 -4.95 1.32
N TYR A 36 10.21 -3.97 0.71
CA TYR A 36 10.99 -4.21 -0.48
C TYR A 36 12.16 -5.16 -0.22
N VAL A 37 12.91 -4.96 0.87
CA VAL A 37 14.05 -5.82 1.23
C VAL A 37 13.55 -7.21 1.64
N THR A 38 12.47 -7.30 2.41
CA THR A 38 11.93 -8.57 2.94
C THR A 38 10.99 -9.31 1.99
N ARG A 39 10.72 -8.77 0.78
CA ARG A 39 9.77 -9.36 -0.20
C ARG A 39 10.01 -10.84 -0.54
N HIS A 40 11.26 -11.29 -0.42
CA HIS A 40 11.69 -12.66 -0.71
C HIS A 40 11.37 -13.63 0.43
N LEU A 41 11.13 -13.13 1.64
CA LEU A 41 10.71 -13.92 2.81
C LEU A 41 9.21 -14.24 2.79
N ILE A 42 8.43 -13.49 2.00
CA ILE A 42 6.99 -13.68 1.89
C ILE A 42 6.70 -14.80 0.90
N LYS A 43 6.05 -15.87 1.37
CA LYS A 43 5.55 -16.95 0.51
C LYS A 43 4.31 -16.49 -0.26
N TRP A 44 4.51 -15.97 -1.45
CA TRP A 44 3.41 -15.56 -2.32
C TRP A 44 2.67 -16.78 -2.90
N PRO A 45 1.32 -16.75 -2.97
CA PRO A 45 0.58 -17.77 -3.69
C PRO A 45 0.97 -17.83 -5.17
N GLN A 46 0.72 -18.98 -5.81
CA GLN A 46 0.90 -19.14 -7.25
C GLN A 46 0.09 -18.09 -8.03
N ARG A 47 0.62 -17.68 -9.19
CA ARG A 47 0.08 -16.54 -9.94
C ARG A 47 -1.34 -16.82 -10.42
N GLU A 48 -1.59 -18.05 -10.81
CA GLU A 48 -2.86 -18.56 -11.32
C GLU A 48 -3.94 -18.42 -10.24
N LYS A 49 -3.59 -18.76 -9.00
CA LYS A 49 -4.48 -18.64 -7.83
C LYS A 49 -4.76 -17.18 -7.47
N LEU A 50 -3.77 -16.29 -7.61
CA LEU A 50 -3.97 -14.85 -7.39
C LEU A 50 -4.86 -14.24 -8.49
N GLN A 51 -4.65 -14.64 -9.74
CA GLN A 51 -5.43 -14.14 -10.86
C GLN A 51 -6.88 -14.63 -10.82
N SER A 52 -7.13 -15.87 -10.39
CA SER A 52 -8.50 -16.41 -10.30
C SER A 52 -9.36 -15.64 -9.30
N THR A 53 -8.78 -15.18 -8.19
CA THR A 53 -9.47 -14.37 -7.17
C THR A 53 -9.45 -12.87 -7.45
N MET A 54 -8.67 -12.41 -8.44
CA MET A 54 -8.56 -10.98 -8.75
C MET A 54 -9.84 -10.47 -9.43
N PRO A 55 -10.45 -9.36 -8.96
CA PRO A 55 -11.61 -8.78 -9.61
C PRO A 55 -11.29 -8.40 -11.06
N ALA A 56 -12.26 -8.57 -11.96
CA ALA A 56 -12.08 -8.37 -13.40
C ALA A 56 -11.61 -6.95 -13.74
N THR A 57 -12.08 -5.94 -12.99
CA THR A 57 -11.66 -4.53 -13.12
C THR A 57 -10.16 -4.34 -12.90
N TYR A 58 -9.56 -5.06 -11.96
CA TYR A 58 -8.13 -4.99 -11.69
C TYR A 58 -7.32 -5.91 -12.61
N ARG A 59 -7.89 -7.04 -13.05
CA ARG A 59 -7.17 -8.03 -13.87
C ARG A 59 -6.63 -7.43 -15.18
N LYS A 60 -7.35 -6.49 -15.79
CA LYS A 60 -6.93 -5.80 -17.02
C LYS A 60 -5.63 -5.01 -16.84
N PHE A 61 -5.45 -4.35 -15.70
CA PHE A 61 -4.33 -3.44 -15.44
C PHE A 61 -3.23 -4.10 -14.61
N PHE A 62 -3.58 -5.09 -13.78
CA PHE A 62 -2.72 -5.62 -12.73
C PHE A 62 -2.47 -7.13 -12.80
N SER A 63 -2.68 -7.78 -13.96
CA SER A 63 -2.47 -9.23 -14.14
C SER A 63 -1.06 -9.73 -13.76
N LYS A 64 -0.06 -8.84 -13.77
CA LYS A 64 1.32 -9.15 -13.40
C LYS A 64 1.63 -8.91 -11.91
N PHE A 65 0.76 -8.25 -11.17
CA PHE A 65 1.02 -7.90 -9.76
C PHE A 65 0.55 -9.01 -8.83
N ARG A 66 1.32 -9.24 -7.75
CA ARG A 66 0.94 -10.19 -6.69
C ARG A 66 0.26 -9.50 -5.50
N VAL A 67 0.57 -8.21 -5.32
CA VAL A 67 0.02 -7.34 -4.30
C VAL A 67 -0.35 -6.04 -4.97
N ILE A 68 -1.53 -5.53 -4.63
CA ILE A 68 -1.94 -4.17 -4.95
C ILE A 68 -2.08 -3.49 -3.60
N ILE A 69 -1.23 -2.50 -3.34
CA ILE A 69 -1.37 -1.59 -2.21
C ILE A 69 -2.17 -0.41 -2.76
N ASP A 70 -3.47 -0.42 -2.52
CA ASP A 70 -4.33 0.65 -2.99
C ASP A 70 -4.18 1.86 -2.08
N CYS A 71 -3.62 2.93 -2.62
CA CYS A 71 -3.50 4.25 -1.98
C CYS A 71 -4.34 5.30 -2.74
N SER A 72 -5.33 4.86 -3.53
CA SER A 72 -6.23 5.75 -4.26
C SER A 72 -7.16 6.46 -3.29
N LYS A 73 -7.40 7.76 -3.49
CA LYS A 73 -8.48 8.43 -2.76
C LYS A 73 -9.81 7.81 -3.16
N GLY A 74 -10.49 7.16 -2.22
CA GLY A 74 -11.91 6.92 -2.35
C GLY A 74 -12.60 8.28 -2.52
N LYS A 75 -13.13 8.56 -3.71
CA LYS A 75 -14.02 9.70 -3.89
C LYS A 75 -15.36 9.30 -3.26
N THR A 76 -15.53 9.58 -1.98
CA THR A 76 -16.86 9.78 -1.38
C THR A 76 -17.29 11.21 -1.64
#